data_AF-A0A1Q8LHP3-F1
#
_entry.id   AF-A0A1Q8LHP3-F1
#
_cell.length_a   1.000
_cell.length_b   1.000
_cell.length_c   1.000
_cell.angle_alpha   90.00
_cell.angle_beta   90.00
_cell.angle_gamma   90.00
#
_symmetry.space_group_name_H-M   'P 1'
#
loop_
_entity.id
_entity.type
_entity.pdbx_description
1 polymer ?
#
loop_
_entity_poly.entity_id
_entity_poly.type
_entity_poly.pdbx_seq_one_letter_code
_entity_poly.pdbx_strand_id
1 'polypeptide(L)'
;MAALAGIGRMPDTIEDRAVVVQMRRRTPTEQVAPYRHRRDRPRLQKLSERLNGWLRDDLSALEAAEPVMPVEDRAADTWEPLIAIADHAGANWPHRARTALLDLQDESDDDQSERIRLLADCHTAFGSEQALPTQQLLRHLRADPEAPWADYGPRGDGLTARQLGKLLSEYGIQSGTVRFTQGRAKGYRRDSFDDAWARYTPELVTDSNSPGGPPREPALTLVRTPRDDLRGA
;
A
#
# COMPACT_ATOMS: atom_id res chain seq x y z
N MET A 1 -20.49 -4.91 -1.89
CA MET A 1 -19.41 -4.36 -2.73
C MET A 1 -19.64 -2.87 -2.95
N ALA A 2 -18.61 -2.05 -2.74
CA ALA A 2 -18.58 -0.66 -3.17
C ALA A 2 -17.44 -0.48 -4.19
N ALA A 3 -17.62 0.42 -5.17
CA ALA A 3 -16.56 0.85 -6.07
C ALA A 3 -16.38 2.34 -5.87
N LEU A 4 -15.16 2.76 -5.57
CA LEU A 4 -14.85 4.16 -5.26
C LEU A 4 -13.69 4.62 -6.14
N ALA A 5 -13.85 5.83 -6.67
CA ALA A 5 -12.84 6.50 -7.47
C ALA A 5 -12.53 7.84 -6.82
N GLY A 6 -11.25 8.11 -6.61
CA GLY A 6 -10.81 9.34 -5.97
C GLY A 6 -9.33 9.60 -6.18
N ILE A 7 -8.92 10.83 -5.90
CA ILE A 7 -7.51 11.24 -5.96
C ILE A 7 -6.92 11.12 -4.56
N GLY A 8 -5.89 10.29 -4.43
CA GLY A 8 -5.27 9.96 -3.14
C GLY A 8 -6.00 8.84 -2.41
N ARG A 9 -5.47 8.48 -1.24
CA ARG A 9 -5.97 7.41 -0.38
C ARG A 9 -7.37 7.66 0.16
N MET A 10 -8.11 6.58 0.32
CA MET A 10 -9.35 6.54 1.09
C MET A 10 -9.04 6.03 2.51
N PRO A 11 -9.91 6.24 3.51
CA PRO A 11 -9.70 5.65 4.84
C PRO A 11 -9.60 4.13 4.76
N ASP A 12 -8.71 3.49 5.53
CA ASP A 12 -8.47 2.03 5.51
C ASP A 12 -9.75 1.18 5.58
N THR A 13 -10.72 1.60 6.40
CA THR A 13 -12.04 0.93 6.52
C THR A 13 -12.84 0.83 5.21
N ILE A 14 -12.49 1.68 4.23
CA ILE A 14 -13.10 1.74 2.91
C ILE A 14 -12.22 0.99 1.89
N GLU A 15 -10.89 1.12 1.97
CA GLU A 15 -9.95 0.40 1.09
C GLU A 15 -10.10 -1.11 1.25
N ASP A 16 -10.32 -1.58 2.48
CA ASP A 16 -10.53 -3.00 2.80
C ASP A 16 -11.84 -3.59 2.26
N ARG A 17 -12.78 -2.76 1.77
CA ARG A 17 -14.15 -3.18 1.41
C ARG A 17 -14.63 -2.66 0.06
N ALA A 18 -13.74 -2.07 -0.71
CA ALA A 18 -14.06 -1.47 -1.99
C ALA A 18 -12.97 -1.73 -3.02
N VAL A 19 -13.38 -1.85 -4.28
CA VAL A 19 -12.41 -1.75 -5.38
C VAL A 19 -12.02 -0.28 -5.52
N VAL A 20 -10.78 0.04 -5.16
CA VAL A 20 -10.23 1.39 -5.20
C VAL A 20 -9.60 1.63 -6.57
N VAL A 21 -10.17 2.56 -7.34
CA VAL A 21 -9.56 3.02 -8.59
C VAL A 21 -8.86 4.34 -8.31
N GLN A 22 -7.53 4.29 -8.17
CA GLN A 22 -6.73 5.50 -7.94
C GLN A 22 -6.79 6.43 -9.15
N MET A 23 -7.32 7.63 -8.96
CA MET A 23 -7.34 8.66 -9.99
C MET A 23 -6.08 9.51 -9.91
N ARG A 24 -5.47 9.76 -11.08
CA ARG A 24 -4.32 10.66 -11.21
C ARG A 24 -4.79 12.07 -11.57
N ARG A 25 -4.05 13.08 -11.12
CA ARG A 25 -4.30 14.47 -11.52
C ARG A 25 -3.97 14.61 -13.00
N ARG A 26 -4.88 15.22 -13.77
CA ARG A 26 -4.63 15.54 -15.17
C ARG A 26 -3.36 16.39 -15.32
N THR A 27 -2.56 16.10 -16.33
CA THR A 27 -1.46 16.97 -16.75
C THR A 27 -2.00 18.19 -17.53
N PRO A 28 -1.21 19.27 -17.73
CA PRO A 28 -1.64 20.42 -18.52
C PRO A 28 -1.95 20.09 -20.00
N THR A 29 -1.36 19.00 -20.51
CA THR A 29 -1.51 18.55 -21.90
C THR A 29 -2.62 17.52 -22.09
N GLU A 30 -3.11 16.90 -21.00
CA GLU A 30 -4.22 15.95 -21.05
C GLU A 30 -5.57 16.66 -21.17
N GLN A 31 -6.29 16.33 -22.25
CA GLN A 31 -7.66 16.77 -22.45
C GLN A 31 -8.63 15.69 -21.98
N VAL A 32 -9.42 16.00 -20.95
CA VAL A 32 -10.45 15.12 -20.41
C VAL A 32 -11.82 15.78 -20.60
N ALA A 33 -12.77 15.06 -21.20
CA ALA A 33 -14.13 15.55 -21.36
C ALA A 33 -14.84 15.60 -19.99
N PRO A 34 -15.42 16.73 -19.58
CA PRO A 34 -16.15 16.81 -18.33
C PRO A 34 -17.39 15.93 -18.41
N TYR A 35 -17.65 15.16 -17.35
CA TYR A 35 -18.92 14.46 -17.18
C TYR A 35 -20.05 15.46 -17.03
N ARG A 36 -21.10 15.31 -17.83
CA ARG A 36 -22.30 16.15 -17.81
C ARG A 36 -23.51 15.25 -17.63
N HIS A 37 -24.12 15.31 -16.46
CA HIS A 37 -25.26 14.47 -16.09
C HIS A 37 -26.37 14.44 -17.17
N ARG A 38 -26.76 15.59 -17.74
CA ARG A 38 -27.79 15.64 -18.79
C ARG A 38 -27.39 14.94 -20.10
N ARG A 39 -26.11 14.98 -20.47
CA ARG A 39 -25.58 14.41 -21.73
C ARG A 39 -25.23 12.93 -21.58
N ASP A 40 -24.56 12.58 -20.48
CA ASP A 40 -23.86 11.31 -20.33
C ASP A 40 -24.70 10.26 -19.58
N ARG A 41 -25.47 10.66 -18.56
CA ARG A 41 -26.31 9.72 -17.76
C ARG A 41 -27.28 8.90 -18.62
N PRO A 42 -28.00 9.46 -19.61
CA PRO A 42 -28.94 8.66 -20.39
C PRO A 42 -28.29 7.48 -21.14
N ARG A 43 -27.06 7.65 -21.63
CA ARG A 43 -26.33 6.58 -22.32
C ARG A 43 -25.87 5.50 -21.34
N LEU A 44 -25.37 5.91 -20.17
CA LEU A 44 -24.98 4.97 -19.10
C LEU A 44 -26.17 4.19 -18.54
N GLN A 45 -27.32 4.84 -18.41
CA GLN A 45 -28.55 4.18 -17.96
C GLN A 45 -29.02 3.11 -18.95
N LYS A 46 -28.99 3.41 -20.26
CA LYS A 46 -29.26 2.39 -21.30
C LYS A 46 -28.28 1.23 -21.26
N LEU A 47 -27.00 1.49 -20.98
CA LEU A 47 -26.01 0.42 -20.81
C LEU A 47 -26.34 -0.44 -19.58
N SER A 48 -26.68 0.20 -18.45
CA SER A 48 -27.08 -0.50 -17.23
C SER A 48 -28.33 -1.36 -17.44
N GLU A 49 -29.35 -0.85 -18.15
CA GLU A 49 -30.55 -1.61 -18.50
C GLU A 49 -30.22 -2.83 -19.36
N ARG A 50 -29.32 -2.69 -20.34
CA ARG A 50 -28.87 -3.81 -21.17
C ARG A 50 -28.10 -4.86 -20.39
N LEU A 51 -27.19 -4.44 -19.50
CA LEU A 51 -26.43 -5.35 -18.64
C LEU A 51 -27.34 -6.09 -17.67
N ASN A 52 -28.30 -5.39 -17.07
CA ASN A 52 -29.30 -6.01 -16.19
C ASN A 52 -30.15 -7.02 -16.98
N GLY A 53 -30.64 -6.65 -18.17
CA GLY A 53 -31.39 -7.56 -19.02
C GLY A 53 -30.58 -8.80 -19.44
N TRP A 54 -29.29 -8.63 -19.72
CA TRP A 54 -28.39 -9.75 -20.05
C TRP A 54 -28.15 -10.68 -18.87
N LEU A 55 -27.83 -10.14 -17.69
CA LEU A 55 -27.44 -10.94 -16.53
C LEU A 55 -28.62 -11.58 -15.79
N ARG A 56 -29.85 -11.08 -15.99
CA ARG A 56 -31.01 -11.46 -15.19
C ARG A 56 -31.29 -12.96 -15.21
N ASP A 57 -31.18 -13.57 -16.38
CA ASP A 57 -31.47 -14.99 -16.56
C ASP A 57 -30.35 -15.90 -16.00
N ASP A 58 -29.15 -15.34 -15.86
CA ASP A 58 -27.95 -16.04 -15.38
C ASP A 58 -27.64 -15.75 -13.90
N LEU A 59 -28.48 -14.97 -13.20
CA LEU A 59 -28.24 -14.58 -11.80
C LEU A 59 -28.02 -15.79 -10.89
N SER A 60 -28.82 -16.84 -11.02
CA SER A 60 -28.66 -18.05 -10.20
C SER A 60 -27.34 -18.78 -10.46
N ALA A 61 -26.81 -18.72 -11.68
CA ALA A 61 -25.50 -19.28 -12.00
C ALA A 61 -24.37 -18.43 -11.43
N LEU A 62 -24.50 -17.10 -11.49
CA LEU A 62 -23.54 -16.15 -10.93
C LEU A 62 -23.51 -16.17 -9.40
N GLU A 63 -24.66 -16.33 -8.74
CA GLU A 63 -24.76 -16.46 -7.28
C GLU A 63 -24.12 -17.75 -6.74
N ALA A 64 -24.09 -18.81 -7.56
CA ALA A 64 -23.45 -20.08 -7.23
C ALA A 64 -22.01 -20.19 -7.74
N ALA A 65 -21.49 -19.16 -8.40
CA ALA A 65 -20.15 -19.20 -8.99
C ALA A 65 -19.09 -19.05 -7.89
N GLU A 66 -18.14 -19.98 -7.86
CA GLU A 66 -16.94 -19.93 -7.02
C GLU A 66 -15.71 -19.77 -7.93
N PRO A 67 -15.41 -18.55 -8.40
CA PRO A 67 -14.30 -18.32 -9.32
C PRO A 67 -12.96 -18.56 -8.63
N VAL A 68 -11.97 -19.04 -9.40
CA VAL A 68 -10.60 -19.14 -8.89
C VAL A 68 -10.01 -17.74 -8.69
N MET A 69 -9.68 -17.42 -7.44
CA MET A 69 -9.14 -16.12 -7.04
C MET A 69 -7.60 -16.16 -6.96
N PRO A 70 -6.90 -15.13 -7.46
CA PRO A 70 -5.45 -15.03 -7.34
C PRO A 70 -4.98 -14.38 -6.03
N VAL A 71 -5.91 -13.99 -5.15
CA VAL A 71 -5.67 -13.32 -3.86
C VAL A 71 -6.58 -13.95 -2.80
N GLU A 72 -6.33 -13.64 -1.53
CA GLU A 72 -7.05 -14.18 -0.37
C GLU A 72 -7.76 -13.07 0.44
N ASP A 73 -8.44 -13.47 1.52
CA ASP A 73 -9.10 -12.60 2.50
C ASP A 73 -10.03 -11.54 1.88
N ARG A 74 -10.01 -10.31 2.41
CA ARG A 74 -10.94 -9.23 2.05
C ARG A 74 -10.82 -8.79 0.60
N ALA A 75 -9.63 -8.95 0.01
CA ALA A 75 -9.41 -8.66 -1.40
C ALA A 75 -10.18 -9.66 -2.27
N ALA A 76 -10.16 -10.95 -1.91
CA ALA A 76 -10.95 -11.96 -2.58
C ALA A 76 -12.45 -11.65 -2.47
N ASP A 77 -12.96 -11.42 -1.26
CA ASP A 77 -14.38 -11.10 -1.00
C ASP A 77 -14.87 -9.88 -1.81
N THR A 78 -14.01 -8.88 -1.97
CA THR A 78 -14.34 -7.63 -2.67
C THR A 78 -14.40 -7.82 -4.19
N TRP A 79 -13.51 -8.66 -4.74
CA TRP A 79 -13.34 -8.84 -6.18
C TRP A 79 -14.10 -10.04 -6.74
N GLU A 80 -14.47 -11.02 -5.93
CA GLU A 80 -15.13 -12.25 -6.33
C GLU A 80 -16.31 -12.00 -7.28
N PRO A 81 -17.26 -11.08 -7.04
CA PRO A 81 -18.39 -10.90 -7.95
C PRO A 81 -17.97 -10.29 -9.31
N LEU A 82 -16.88 -9.50 -9.35
CA LEU A 82 -16.34 -8.99 -10.62
C LEU A 82 -15.67 -10.09 -11.43
N ILE A 83 -14.96 -11.00 -10.75
CA ILE A 83 -14.34 -12.16 -11.39
C ILE A 83 -15.41 -13.14 -11.88
N ALA A 84 -16.46 -13.40 -11.10
CA ALA A 84 -17.59 -14.23 -11.53
C ALA A 84 -18.27 -13.70 -12.80
N ILE A 85 -18.52 -12.39 -12.87
CA ILE A 85 -19.06 -11.75 -14.09
C ILE A 85 -18.09 -11.87 -15.27
N ALA A 86 -16.78 -11.71 -15.03
CA ALA A 86 -15.77 -11.84 -16.07
C ALA A 86 -15.64 -13.27 -16.60
N ASP A 87 -15.73 -14.26 -15.70
CA ASP A 87 -15.75 -15.69 -16.02
C ASP A 87 -16.99 -16.03 -16.86
N HIS A 88 -18.16 -15.52 -16.48
CA HIS A 88 -19.40 -15.68 -17.24
C HIS A 88 -19.37 -14.98 -18.62
N ALA A 89 -18.76 -13.80 -18.71
CA ALA A 89 -18.59 -13.09 -19.97
C ALA A 89 -17.64 -13.83 -20.95
N GLY A 90 -16.75 -14.66 -20.43
CA GLY A 90 -15.85 -15.51 -21.21
C GLY A 90 -14.85 -14.73 -22.08
N ALA A 91 -14.33 -15.42 -23.10
CA ALA A 91 -13.26 -14.91 -23.96
C ALA A 91 -12.05 -14.42 -23.15
N ASN A 92 -11.64 -13.15 -23.33
CA ASN A 92 -10.48 -12.58 -22.64
C ASN A 92 -10.85 -11.90 -21.30
N TRP A 93 -12.13 -11.81 -20.94
CA TRP A 93 -12.55 -11.17 -19.69
C TRP A 93 -12.01 -11.85 -18.43
N PRO A 94 -12.02 -13.20 -18.30
CA PRO A 94 -11.46 -13.90 -17.14
C PRO A 94 -10.01 -13.51 -16.84
N HIS A 95 -9.19 -13.44 -17.88
CA HIS A 95 -7.77 -13.09 -17.78
C HIS A 95 -7.59 -11.62 -17.43
N ARG A 96 -8.26 -10.71 -18.17
CA ARG A 96 -8.14 -9.26 -17.95
C ARG A 96 -8.57 -8.83 -16.55
N ALA A 97 -9.61 -9.46 -15.99
CA ALA A 97 -10.08 -9.11 -14.66
C ALA A 97 -9.08 -9.53 -13.57
N ARG A 98 -8.47 -10.72 -13.68
CA ARG A 98 -7.43 -11.18 -12.76
C ARG A 98 -6.15 -10.36 -12.88
N THR A 99 -5.73 -9.99 -14.09
CA THR A 99 -4.60 -9.07 -14.29
C THR A 99 -4.87 -7.72 -13.64
N ALA A 100 -6.05 -7.13 -13.85
CA ALA A 100 -6.39 -5.84 -13.24
C ALA A 100 -6.46 -5.90 -11.70
N LEU A 101 -6.92 -7.03 -11.15
CA LEU A 101 -6.89 -7.29 -9.70
C LEU A 101 -5.44 -7.27 -9.19
N LEU A 102 -4.54 -8.04 -9.80
CA LEU A 102 -3.14 -8.10 -9.39
C LEU A 102 -2.45 -6.74 -9.52
N ASP A 103 -2.61 -6.05 -10.65
CA ASP A 103 -2.01 -4.72 -10.88
C ASP A 103 -2.44 -3.70 -9.80
N LEU A 104 -3.71 -3.76 -9.36
CA LEU A 104 -4.23 -2.86 -8.32
C LEU A 104 -3.82 -3.27 -6.91
N GLN A 105 -3.53 -4.56 -6.66
CA GLN A 105 -2.99 -5.01 -5.38
C GLN A 105 -1.50 -4.68 -5.25
N ASP A 106 -0.71 -4.92 -6.30
CA ASP A 106 0.73 -4.61 -6.33
C ASP A 106 0.99 -3.12 -6.06
N GLU A 107 0.22 -2.21 -6.69
CA GLU A 107 0.33 -0.77 -6.42
C GLU A 107 0.01 -0.42 -4.95
N SER A 108 -0.87 -1.18 -4.28
CA SER A 108 -1.23 -0.94 -2.88
C SER A 108 -0.19 -1.47 -1.89
N ASP A 109 0.42 -2.61 -2.21
CA ASP A 109 1.45 -3.25 -1.39
C ASP A 109 2.77 -2.46 -1.44
N ASP A 110 3.16 -1.93 -2.60
CA ASP A 110 4.33 -1.06 -2.75
C ASP A 110 4.18 0.22 -1.91
N ASP A 111 3.01 0.85 -1.97
CA ASP A 111 2.69 2.06 -1.20
C ASP A 111 2.71 1.80 0.32
N GLN A 112 2.19 0.65 0.77
CA GLN A 112 2.29 0.24 2.16
C GLN A 112 3.74 -0.02 2.57
N SER A 113 4.49 -0.76 1.76
CA SER A 113 5.88 -1.11 2.02
C SER A 113 6.77 0.13 2.19
N GLU A 114 6.59 1.14 1.33
CA GLU A 114 7.29 2.42 1.45
C GLU A 114 7.00 3.12 2.78
N ARG A 115 5.75 3.10 3.25
CA ARG A 115 5.35 3.79 4.47
C ARG A 115 5.75 3.04 5.73
N ILE A 116 5.71 1.71 5.71
CA ILE A 116 6.26 0.87 6.79
C ILE A 116 7.77 1.10 6.87
N ARG A 117 8.46 1.14 5.73
CA ARG A 117 9.88 1.51 5.67
C ARG A 117 10.14 2.88 6.26
N LEU A 118 9.31 3.88 5.97
CA LEU A 118 9.44 5.21 6.58
C LEU A 118 9.35 5.15 8.10
N LEU A 119 8.44 4.36 8.67
CA LEU A 119 8.34 4.18 10.12
C LEU A 119 9.62 3.57 10.69
N ALA A 120 10.14 2.53 10.04
CA ALA A 120 11.41 1.90 10.44
C ALA A 120 12.59 2.88 10.39
N ASP A 121 12.70 3.64 9.31
CA ASP A 121 13.79 4.61 9.15
C ASP A 121 13.65 5.79 10.12
N CYS A 122 12.42 6.18 10.46
CA CYS A 122 12.18 7.12 11.54
C CYS A 122 12.64 6.55 12.89
N HIS A 123 12.35 5.27 13.19
CA HIS A 123 12.82 4.63 14.43
C HIS A 123 14.35 4.70 14.56
N THR A 124 15.06 4.34 13.48
CA THR A 124 16.52 4.43 13.38
C THR A 124 17.00 5.88 13.53
N ALA A 125 16.37 6.84 12.83
CA ALA A 125 16.74 8.25 12.89
C ALA A 125 16.56 8.87 14.29
N PHE A 126 15.56 8.44 15.05
CA PHE A 126 15.38 8.88 16.44
C PHE A 126 16.46 8.32 17.37
N GLY A 127 16.97 7.10 17.14
CA GLY A 127 17.94 6.47 18.03
C GLY A 127 17.44 6.46 19.48
N SER A 128 18.14 7.14 20.39
CA SER A 128 17.72 7.32 21.80
C SER A 128 17.09 8.69 22.08
N GLU A 129 16.93 9.56 21.09
CA GLU A 129 16.34 10.89 21.28
C GLU A 129 14.82 10.80 21.48
N GLN A 130 14.29 11.60 22.41
CA GLN A 130 12.86 11.63 22.74
C GLN A 130 12.05 12.57 21.83
N ALA A 131 12.73 13.49 21.15
CA ALA A 131 12.11 14.40 20.19
C ALA A 131 13.15 14.86 19.18
N LEU A 132 12.74 15.01 17.92
CA LEU A 132 13.59 15.53 16.85
C LEU A 132 12.95 16.74 16.17
N PRO A 133 13.71 17.82 15.93
CA PRO A 133 13.28 18.87 15.00
C PRO A 133 13.03 18.29 13.61
N THR A 134 12.01 18.76 12.91
CA THR A 134 11.65 18.22 11.57
C THR A 134 12.83 18.27 10.60
N GLN A 135 13.64 19.33 10.65
CA GLN A 135 14.83 19.45 9.79
C GLN A 135 15.92 18.42 10.12
N GLN A 136 16.08 18.07 11.41
CA GLN A 136 17.05 17.07 11.84
C GLN A 136 16.60 15.67 11.43
N LEU A 137 15.32 15.35 11.63
CA LEU A 137 14.74 14.08 11.17
C LEU A 137 14.89 13.91 9.65
N LEU A 138 14.58 14.94 8.87
CA LEU A 138 14.78 14.89 7.41
C LEU A 138 16.24 14.68 7.01
N ARG A 139 17.17 15.32 7.71
CA ARG A 139 18.60 15.13 7.45
C ARG A 139 19.02 13.69 7.73
N HIS A 140 18.54 13.10 8.83
CA HIS A 140 18.83 11.71 9.18
C HIS A 140 18.23 10.73 8.15
N LEU A 141 16.97 10.91 7.77
CA LEU A 141 16.31 10.07 6.76
C LEU A 141 17.03 10.13 5.41
N ARG A 142 17.48 11.32 4.98
CA ARG A 142 18.21 11.52 3.72
C ARG A 142 19.68 11.10 3.77
N ALA A 143 20.23 10.79 4.95
CA ALA A 143 21.63 10.43 5.09
C ALA A 143 21.91 8.96 4.77
N ASP A 144 20.87 8.12 4.78
CA ASP A 144 20.97 6.71 4.40
C ASP A 144 20.92 6.58 2.87
N PRO A 145 22.01 6.14 2.20
CA PRO A 145 22.06 5.98 0.76
C PRO A 145 21.28 4.76 0.26
N GLU A 146 20.96 3.80 1.12
CA GLU A 146 20.14 2.64 0.76
C GLU A 146 18.64 2.98 0.83
N ALA A 147 18.27 4.05 1.53
CA ALA A 147 16.90 4.53 1.66
C ALA A 147 16.51 5.50 0.53
N PRO A 148 15.24 5.45 0.06
CA PRO A 148 14.79 6.27 -1.06
C PRO A 148 14.65 7.75 -0.71
N TRP A 149 14.87 8.15 0.55
CA TRP A 149 14.51 9.47 1.06
C TRP A 149 15.38 10.61 0.49
N ALA A 150 16.63 10.32 0.12
CA ALA A 150 17.55 11.30 -0.45
C ALA A 150 17.06 11.85 -1.79
N ASP A 151 16.49 10.98 -2.63
CA ASP A 151 15.98 11.29 -3.97
C ASP A 151 14.44 11.20 -4.05
N TYR A 152 13.77 11.24 -2.90
CA TYR A 152 12.32 11.03 -2.83
C TYR A 152 11.51 12.11 -3.55
N GLY A 153 10.45 11.66 -4.23
CA GLY A 153 9.47 12.52 -4.89
C GLY A 153 9.73 12.71 -6.39
N PRO A 154 8.77 13.30 -7.11
CA PRO A 154 8.73 13.28 -8.58
C PRO A 154 9.86 14.04 -9.28
N ARG A 155 10.65 14.82 -8.53
CA ARG A 155 11.78 15.60 -9.05
C ARG A 155 13.14 15.09 -8.58
N GLY A 156 13.19 14.14 -7.65
CA GLY A 156 14.47 13.71 -7.06
C GLY A 156 15.04 14.68 -6.02
N ASP A 157 14.28 15.68 -5.55
CA ASP A 157 14.80 16.74 -4.65
C ASP A 157 14.90 16.31 -3.16
N GLY A 158 14.59 15.04 -2.88
CA GLY A 158 14.56 14.45 -1.55
C GLY A 158 13.30 14.74 -0.73
N LEU A 159 13.08 13.92 0.29
CA LEU A 159 11.88 13.92 1.12
C LEU A 159 11.70 15.27 1.84
N THR A 160 10.66 16.02 1.53
CA THR A 160 10.42 17.35 2.13
C THR A 160 9.60 17.26 3.42
N ALA A 161 9.63 18.30 4.26
CA ALA A 161 8.84 18.37 5.49
C ALA A 161 7.33 18.19 5.24
N ARG A 162 6.83 18.69 4.11
CA ARG A 162 5.42 18.54 3.71
C ARG A 162 5.09 17.10 3.33
N GLN A 163 5.96 16.43 2.60
CA GLN A 163 5.78 15.02 2.24
C GLN A 163 5.85 14.13 3.47
N LEU A 164 6.87 14.33 4.32
CA LEU A 164 7.02 13.60 5.59
C LEU A 164 5.76 13.74 6.45
N GLY A 165 5.25 14.98 6.64
CA GLY A 165 4.03 15.20 7.41
C GLY A 165 2.79 14.53 6.81
N LYS A 166 2.69 14.45 5.48
CA LYS A 166 1.59 13.75 4.80
C LYS A 166 1.67 12.24 5.05
N LEU A 167 2.84 11.63 4.83
CA LEU A 167 3.05 10.19 5.02
C LEU A 167 2.79 9.79 6.47
N LEU A 168 3.30 10.56 7.44
CA LEU A 168 3.12 10.29 8.87
C LEU A 168 1.69 10.54 9.37
N SER A 169 0.94 11.45 8.74
CA SER A 169 -0.43 11.77 9.18
C SER A 169 -1.41 10.60 9.09
N GLU A 170 -1.10 9.59 8.26
CA GLU A 170 -1.93 8.39 8.13
C GLU A 170 -1.88 7.50 9.36
N TYR A 171 -0.74 7.50 10.07
CA TYR A 171 -0.58 6.83 11.36
C TYR A 171 -1.05 7.71 12.53
N GLY A 172 -1.73 8.83 12.25
CA GLY A 172 -2.10 9.82 13.28
C GLY A 172 -0.92 10.65 13.80
N ILE A 173 0.26 10.55 13.18
CA ILE A 173 1.49 11.22 13.65
C ILE A 173 1.58 12.61 13.03
N GLN A 174 1.69 13.63 13.87
CA GLN A 174 1.71 15.03 13.43
C GLN A 174 2.87 15.80 14.05
N SER A 175 3.45 16.72 13.26
CA SER A 175 4.49 17.61 13.77
C SER A 175 3.90 18.61 14.76
N GLY A 176 4.51 18.72 15.94
CA GLY A 176 4.14 19.65 17.00
C GLY A 176 5.16 20.78 17.15
N THR A 177 4.80 21.82 17.89
CA THR A 177 5.79 22.79 18.39
C THR A 177 6.41 22.23 19.66
N VAL A 178 7.65 21.76 19.57
CA VAL A 178 8.39 21.13 20.67
C VAL A 178 9.46 22.09 21.19
N ARG A 179 9.74 22.03 22.50
CA ARG A 179 10.81 22.81 23.14
C ARG A 179 12.09 21.98 23.13
N PHE A 180 13.09 22.45 22.40
CA PHE A 180 14.44 21.91 22.35
C PHE A 180 15.40 22.81 23.13
N THR A 181 16.64 22.37 23.32
CA THR A 181 17.71 23.14 23.97
C THR A 181 17.97 24.48 23.27
N GLN A 182 17.87 24.52 21.95
CA GLN A 182 18.09 25.72 21.13
C GLN A 182 16.84 26.60 20.94
N GLY A 183 15.69 26.24 21.54
CA GLY A 183 14.45 27.00 21.44
C GLY A 183 13.25 26.16 21.02
N ARG A 184 12.15 26.82 20.65
CA ARG A 184 10.93 26.15 20.16
C ARG A 184 11.00 25.97 18.66
N ALA A 185 10.81 24.75 18.18
CA ALA A 185 10.79 24.45 16.76
C ALA A 185 9.68 23.45 16.42
N LYS A 186 9.36 23.32 15.13
CA LYS A 186 8.53 22.21 14.65
C LYS A 186 9.33 20.92 14.69
N GLY A 187 8.74 19.87 15.23
CA GLY A 187 9.38 18.58 15.39
C GLY A 187 8.38 17.49 15.73
N TYR A 188 8.88 16.29 15.85
CA TYR A 188 8.11 15.13 16.24
C TYR A 188 8.62 14.59 17.56
N ARG A 189 7.72 14.09 18.40
CA ARG A 189 8.08 13.37 19.62
C ARG A 189 8.11 11.87 19.31
N ARG A 190 9.03 11.17 19.95
CA ARG A 190 9.20 9.71 19.81
C ARG A 190 7.93 8.98 20.25
N ASP A 191 7.34 9.42 21.36
CA ASP A 191 6.10 8.87 21.93
C ASP A 191 4.91 8.80 20.95
N SER A 192 4.89 9.70 19.96
CA SER A 192 3.82 9.75 18.96
C SER A 192 3.93 8.61 17.95
N PHE A 193 5.09 7.95 17.85
CA PHE A 193 5.33 6.81 16.96
C PHE A 193 5.13 5.45 17.65
N ASP A 194 5.07 5.38 18.98
CA ASP A 194 5.09 4.11 19.72
C ASP A 194 3.98 3.13 19.28
N ASP A 195 2.74 3.62 19.08
CA ASP A 195 1.63 2.79 18.60
C ASP A 195 1.85 2.30 17.16
N ALA A 196 2.35 3.18 16.28
CA ALA A 196 2.64 2.83 14.90
C ALA A 196 3.78 1.80 14.81
N TRP A 197 4.87 1.98 15.57
CA TRP A 197 5.97 1.03 15.61
C TRP A 197 5.56 -0.33 16.18
N ALA A 198 4.74 -0.35 17.24
CA ALA A 198 4.26 -1.60 17.81
C ALA A 198 3.36 -2.40 16.84
N ARG A 199 2.64 -1.72 15.95
CA ARG A 199 1.72 -2.37 14.98
C ARG A 199 2.39 -2.79 13.70
N TYR A 200 3.22 -1.92 13.13
CA TYR A 200 3.70 -2.05 11.76
C TYR A 200 5.18 -2.42 11.66
N THR A 201 5.95 -2.24 12.74
CA THR A 201 7.37 -2.63 12.82
C THR A 201 7.72 -3.27 14.17
N PRO A 202 7.01 -4.34 14.60
CA PRO A 202 7.12 -4.90 15.95
C PRO A 202 8.52 -5.43 16.28
N GLU A 203 9.28 -5.89 15.28
CA GLU A 203 10.68 -6.30 15.41
C GLU A 203 11.57 -5.19 15.96
N LEU A 204 11.35 -3.94 15.57
CA LEU A 204 12.15 -2.79 16.04
C LEU A 204 11.90 -2.45 17.52
N VAL A 205 10.67 -2.69 17.98
CA VAL A 205 10.29 -2.48 19.39
C VAL A 205 10.84 -3.59 20.28
N THR A 206 10.89 -4.82 19.77
CA THR A 206 11.37 -6.00 20.51
C THR A 206 12.88 -5.95 20.76
N ASP A 207 13.64 -5.45 19.78
CA ASP A 207 15.09 -5.29 19.90
C ASP A 207 15.47 -4.15 20.87
N SER A 208 14.63 -3.12 21.00
CA SER A 208 14.86 -1.98 21.89
C SER A 208 14.67 -2.32 23.38
N ASN A 209 14.01 -3.45 23.70
CA ASN A 209 13.59 -3.81 25.05
C ASN A 209 14.19 -5.13 25.58
N SER A 210 15.23 -5.66 24.93
CA SER A 210 15.85 -6.93 25.33
C SER A 210 17.09 -6.74 26.23
N PRO A 211 17.03 -7.06 27.53
CA PRO A 211 18.23 -7.33 28.31
C PRO A 211 18.75 -8.73 27.95
N GLY A 212 19.76 -8.80 27.09
CA GLY A 212 20.65 -9.96 26.91
C GLY A 212 19.98 -11.28 26.49
N GLY A 213 19.74 -11.47 25.19
CA GLY A 213 19.56 -12.80 24.58
C GLY A 213 20.89 -13.35 24.07
N PRO A 214 21.12 -14.69 24.12
CA PRO A 214 22.43 -15.27 23.78
C PRO A 214 22.73 -15.16 22.27
N PRO A 215 24.00 -15.33 21.85
CA PRO A 215 24.41 -15.08 20.47
C PRO A 215 23.64 -16.00 19.51
N ARG A 216 23.09 -15.42 18.43
CA ARG A 216 22.59 -16.17 17.28
C ARG A 216 23.75 -16.96 16.68
N GLU A 217 23.68 -18.29 16.75
CA GLU A 217 24.58 -19.18 16.00
C GLU A 217 24.43 -18.93 14.48
N PRO A 218 25.53 -18.97 13.71
CA PRO A 218 25.48 -18.72 12.28
C PRO A 218 24.74 -19.84 11.54
N ALA A 219 23.95 -19.44 10.55
CA ALA A 219 23.15 -20.30 9.68
C ALA A 219 23.97 -21.44 9.07
N LEU A 220 23.46 -22.67 9.21
CA LEU A 220 23.98 -23.86 8.55
C LEU A 220 23.93 -23.68 7.03
N THR A 221 25.10 -23.56 6.42
CA THR A 221 25.31 -23.62 4.98
C THR A 221 24.90 -25.00 4.46
N LEU A 222 23.81 -25.06 3.69
CA LEU A 222 23.43 -26.24 2.92
C LEU A 222 24.48 -26.50 1.83
N VAL A 223 25.42 -27.40 2.12
CA VAL A 223 26.36 -27.95 1.15
C VAL A 223 25.57 -28.86 0.20
N ARG A 224 25.43 -28.46 -1.07
CA ARG A 224 25.01 -29.35 -2.16
C ARG A 224 26.04 -30.46 -2.31
N THR A 225 25.64 -31.71 -2.07
CA THR A 225 26.43 -32.88 -2.44
C THR A 225 26.31 -33.11 -3.95
N PRO A 226 27.41 -33.37 -4.68
CA PRO A 226 27.34 -33.84 -6.05
C PRO A 226 26.93 -35.31 -6.05
N ARG A 227 25.94 -35.66 -6.86
CA ARG A 227 25.53 -37.05 -7.08
C ARG A 227 26.48 -37.62 -8.14
N ASP A 228 27.51 -38.30 -7.67
CA ASP A 228 28.43 -39.04 -8.51
C ASP A 228 27.81 -40.37 -8.94
N ASP A 229 28.09 -40.74 -10.18
CA ASP A 229 27.76 -42.01 -10.82
C ASP A 229 28.25 -43.19 -9.98
N LEU A 230 27.53 -44.32 -10.01
CA LEU A 230 28.13 -45.66 -10.11
C LEU A 230 27.07 -46.73 -10.44
N ARG A 231 27.46 -47.58 -11.40
CA ARG A 231 26.74 -48.69 -12.02
C ARG A 231 26.59 -49.90 -11.08
N GLY A 232 25.58 -50.72 -11.37
CA GLY A 232 25.75 -52.18 -11.41
C GLY A 232 24.85 -53.01 -10.48
N ALA A 233 23.80 -53.60 -11.06
CA ALA A 233 23.54 -55.05 -11.15
C ALA A 233 22.24 -55.29 -11.93
#